data_AF-A0A925J954-F1
#
_entry.id   AF-A0A925J954-F1
#
_cell.length_a   1.000
_cell.length_b   1.000
_cell.length_c   1.000
_cell.angle_alpha   90.00
_cell.angle_beta   90.00
_cell.angle_gamma   90.00
#
_symmetry.space_group_name_H-M   'P 1'
#
loop_
_entity.id
_entity.type
_entity.pdbx_description
1 polymer ?
#
loop_
_entity_poly.entity_id
_entity_poly.type
_entity_poly.pdbx_seq_one_letter_code
_entity_poly.pdbx_strand_id
1 'polypeptide(L)'
;MIEIIGWTSSIILLLTLIKQVHKQWAEGTGEGISKWLFAGQVCASIGFTIYSYLVGNWVFTVTNGILTINNFIGLYLSFYFKRKTGQDRDR
;
A
#
# COMPACT_ATOMS: atom_id res chain seq x y z
N MET A 1 -25.40 5.41 9.76
CA MET A 1 -24.50 6.58 9.68
C MET A 1 -23.03 6.19 9.85
N ILE A 2 -22.68 5.43 10.90
CA ILE A 2 -21.29 4.96 11.16
C ILE A 2 -20.69 4.23 9.94
N GLU A 3 -21.43 3.27 9.37
CA GLU A 3 -20.98 2.52 8.18
C GLU A 3 -20.70 3.42 6.97
N ILE A 4 -21.56 4.41 6.70
CA ILE A 4 -21.39 5.32 5.54
C ILE A 4 -20.10 6.12 5.69
N ILE A 5 -19.82 6.64 6.89
CA ILE A 5 -18.59 7.37 7.19
C ILE A 5 -17.39 6.44 6.98
N GLY A 6 -17.45 5.24 7.55
CA GLY A 6 -16.40 4.24 7.42
C GLY A 6 -16.08 3.89 5.96
N TRP A 7 -17.09 3.53 5.17
CA TRP A 7 -16.93 3.19 3.76
C TRP A 7 -16.44 4.38 2.93
N THR A 8 -16.97 5.58 3.17
CA THR A 8 -16.55 6.79 2.43
C THR A 8 -15.10 7.13 2.72
N SER A 9 -14.69 7.15 3.99
CA SER A 9 -13.29 7.36 4.38
C SER A 9 -12.37 6.30 3.78
N SER A 10 -12.82 5.04 3.75
CA SER A 10 -12.05 3.93 3.17
C SER A 10 -11.87 4.07 1.66
N ILE A 11 -12.90 4.48 0.92
CA ILE A 11 -12.80 4.74 -0.51
C ILE A 11 -11.80 5.86 -0.80
N ILE A 12 -11.87 6.98 -0.05
CA ILE A 12 -10.93 8.10 -0.20
C ILE A 12 -9.49 7.63 0.07
N LEU A 13 -9.28 6.87 1.14
CA LEU A 13 -7.97 6.29 1.46
C LEU A 13 -7.45 5.39 0.34
N LEU A 14 -8.28 4.50 -0.20
CA LEU A 14 -7.87 3.61 -1.28
C LEU A 14 -7.52 4.37 -2.56
N LEU A 15 -8.35 5.34 -2.97
CA LEU A 15 -8.09 6.17 -4.15
C LEU A 15 -6.77 6.93 -4.03
N THR A 16 -6.49 7.50 -2.86
CA THR A 16 -5.24 8.24 -2.64
C THR A 16 -4.01 7.34 -2.71
N LEU A 17 -4.08 6.12 -2.18
CA LEU A 17 -2.96 5.17 -2.21
C LEU A 17 -2.74 4.57 -3.60
N ILE A 18 -3.81 4.24 -4.32
CA ILE A 18 -3.72 3.81 -5.73
C ILE A 18 -3.02 4.89 -6.56
N LYS A 19 -3.37 6.17 -6.35
CA LYS A 19 -2.71 7.30 -7.02
C LYS A 19 -1.22 7.38 -6.67
N GLN A 20 -0.84 7.13 -5.42
CA GLN A 20 0.57 7.11 -5.00
C GLN A 20 1.35 5.98 -5.70
N VAL A 21 0.79 4.76 -5.75
CA VAL A 21 1.41 3.62 -6.44
C VAL A 21 1.51 3.87 -7.95
N HIS A 22 0.47 4.43 -8.56
CA HIS A 22 0.49 4.79 -9.97
C HIS A 22 1.56 5.85 -10.28
N LYS A 23 1.72 6.86 -9.41
CA LYS A 23 2.78 7.86 -9.53
C LYS A 23 4.18 7.24 -9.43
N GLN A 24 4.41 6.38 -8.43
CA GLN A 24 5.67 5.62 -8.30
C GLN A 24 5.97 4.79 -9.55
N TRP A 25 4.94 4.19 -10.14
CA TRP A 25 5.08 3.44 -11.38
C TRP A 25 5.41 4.32 -12.59
N ALA A 26 4.71 5.45 -12.75
CA ALA A 26 4.87 6.36 -13.87
C ALA A 26 6.23 7.11 -13.84
N GLU A 27 6.68 7.52 -12.66
CA GLU A 27 7.95 8.23 -12.50
C GLU A 27 9.15 7.28 -12.59
N GLY A 28 8.94 5.98 -12.42
CA GLY A 28 9.98 4.96 -12.57
C GLY A 28 11.13 5.08 -11.56
N THR A 29 10.99 5.92 -10.54
CA THR A 29 11.94 6.10 -9.46
C THR A 29 11.28 5.69 -8.13
N GLY A 30 11.94 4.77 -7.43
CA GLY A 30 11.62 4.45 -6.03
C GLY A 30 12.45 5.29 -5.04
N GLU A 31 13.10 6.35 -5.52
CA GLU A 31 14.01 7.17 -4.72
C GLU A 31 13.21 7.96 -3.69
N GLY A 32 13.30 7.53 -2.42
CA GLY A 32 12.74 8.25 -1.27
C GLY A 32 11.86 7.42 -0.34
N ILE A 33 11.45 6.21 -0.72
CA ILE A 33 10.55 5.40 0.14
C ILE A 33 11.31 4.23 0.78
N SER A 34 11.37 4.23 2.11
CA SER A 34 12.05 3.21 2.89
C SER A 34 11.38 1.85 2.73
N LYS A 35 12.15 0.83 2.36
CA LYS A 35 11.68 -0.57 2.31
C LYS A 35 11.14 -1.06 3.66
N TRP A 36 11.73 -0.56 4.75
CA TRP A 36 11.27 -0.85 6.10
C TRP A 36 9.87 -0.29 6.36
N LEU A 37 9.53 0.85 5.75
CA LEU A 37 8.20 1.43 5.86
C LEU A 37 7.18 0.54 5.16
N PHE A 38 7.47 0.06 3.94
CA PHE A 38 6.58 -0.87 3.25
C PHE A 38 6.43 -2.20 3.99
N ALA A 39 7.53 -2.79 4.47
CA ALA A 39 7.48 -4.01 5.26
C ALA A 39 6.63 -3.84 6.53
N GLY A 40 6.83 -2.73 7.26
CA GLY A 40 6.01 -2.37 8.40
C GLY A 40 4.54 -2.20 8.05
N GLN A 41 4.23 -1.53 6.92
CA GLN A 41 2.86 -1.35 6.44
C GLN A 41 2.19 -2.68 6.03
N VAL A 42 2.91 -3.61 5.38
CA VAL A 42 2.40 -4.95 5.08
C VAL A 42 2.08 -5.69 6.38
N CYS A 43 3.03 -5.75 7.32
CA CYS A 43 2.80 -6.41 8.61
C CYS A 43 1.62 -5.79 9.39
N ALA A 44 1.54 -4.46 9.44
CA ALA A 44 0.46 -3.76 10.12
C ALA A 44 -0.89 -3.99 9.45
N SER A 45 -0.99 -3.91 8.12
CA SER A 45 -2.25 -4.12 7.39
C SER A 45 -2.73 -5.57 7.48
N ILE A 46 -1.84 -6.56 7.48
CA ILE A 46 -2.20 -7.96 7.77
C ILE A 46 -2.75 -8.08 9.20
N GLY A 47 -2.02 -7.55 10.19
CA GLY A 47 -2.44 -7.59 11.59
C GLY A 47 -3.81 -6.93 11.79
N PHE A 48 -4.03 -5.76 11.20
CA PHE A 48 -5.32 -5.07 11.26
C PHE A 48 -6.42 -5.81 10.50
N THR A 49 -6.13 -6.46 9.38
CA THR A 49 -7.12 -7.30 8.67
C THR A 49 -7.60 -8.43 9.56
N ILE A 50 -6.67 -9.17 10.18
CA ILE A 50 -6.99 -10.28 11.09
C ILE A 50 -7.77 -9.75 12.31
N TYR A 51 -7.25 -8.73 12.97
CA TYR A 51 -7.88 -8.15 14.16
C TYR A 51 -9.30 -7.66 13.88
N SER A 52 -9.49 -6.90 12.80
CA SER A 52 -10.79 -6.33 12.45
C SER A 52 -11.81 -7.37 12.03
N TYR A 53 -11.36 -8.46 11.40
CA TYR A 53 -12.20 -9.61 11.14
C TYR A 53 -12.69 -10.25 12.46
N LEU A 54 -11.78 -10.46 13.41
CA LEU A 54 -12.10 -11.05 14.71
C LEU A 54 -13.08 -10.21 15.56
N VAL A 55 -13.02 -8.88 15.43
CA VAL A 55 -13.95 -7.97 16.14
C VAL A 55 -15.21 -7.62 15.32
N GLY A 56 -15.38 -8.22 14.13
CA GLY A 56 -16.57 -8.03 13.28
C GLY A 56 -16.65 -6.67 12.56
N ASN A 57 -15.55 -5.93 12.46
CA ASN A 57 -15.51 -4.63 11.76
C ASN A 57 -15.19 -4.84 10.27
N TRP A 58 -16.24 -5.01 9.47
CA TRP A 58 -16.12 -5.31 8.04
C TRP A 58 -15.52 -4.17 7.20
N VAL A 59 -15.86 -2.92 7.51
CA VAL A 59 -15.26 -1.75 6.85
C VAL A 59 -13.74 -1.80 6.98
N PHE A 60 -13.25 -2.00 8.21
CA PHE A 60 -11.82 -2.00 8.49
C PHE A 60 -11.14 -3.26 7.95
N THR A 61 -11.84 -4.41 7.96
CA THR A 61 -11.35 -5.68 7.39
C THR A 61 -11.11 -5.57 5.90
N VAL A 62 -12.11 -5.14 5.14
CA VAL A 62 -12.01 -5.02 3.67
C VAL A 62 -10.96 -3.98 3.30
N THR A 63 -10.95 -2.84 4.00
CA THR A 63 -9.99 -1.76 3.73
C THR A 63 -8.57 -2.25 3.95
N ASN A 64 -8.25 -2.85 5.10
CA ASN A 64 -6.89 -3.34 5.36
C ASN A 64 -6.49 -4.52 4.46
N GLY A 65 -7.45 -5.36 4.04
CA GLY A 65 -7.21 -6.40 3.05
C GLY A 65 -6.74 -5.82 1.71
N ILE A 66 -7.43 -4.78 1.22
CA ILE A 66 -7.03 -4.09 -0.02
C ILE A 66 -5.70 -3.33 0.17
N LEU A 67 -5.51 -2.68 1.32
CA LEU A 67 -4.24 -2.02 1.66
C LEU A 67 -3.06 -2.99 1.64
N THR A 68 -3.26 -4.21 2.13
CA THR A 68 -2.25 -5.26 2.10
C THR A 68 -1.81 -5.55 0.65
N ILE A 69 -2.78 -5.74 -0.26
CA ILE A 69 -2.51 -5.95 -1.69
C ILE A 69 -1.79 -4.74 -2.30
N ASN A 70 -2.26 -3.52 -2.03
CA ASN A 70 -1.64 -2.29 -2.49
C ASN A 70 -0.18 -2.17 -2.05
N ASN A 71 0.11 -2.51 -0.79
CA ASN A 71 1.46 -2.44 -0.24
C ASN A 71 2.40 -3.50 -0.85
N PHE A 72 1.89 -4.68 -1.19
CA PHE A 72 2.66 -5.67 -1.95
C PHE A 72 3.04 -5.15 -3.34
N ILE A 73 2.12 -4.48 -4.04
CA ILE A 73 2.40 -3.87 -5.34
C ILE A 73 3.47 -2.77 -5.21
N GLY A 74 3.31 -1.85 -4.25
CA GLY A 74 4.29 -0.79 -4.00
C GLY A 74 5.68 -1.32 -3.63
N LEU A 75 5.75 -2.35 -2.78
CA LEU A 75 6.99 -3.01 -2.41
C LEU A 75 7.66 -3.67 -3.63
N TYR A 76 6.88 -4.39 -4.45
CA TYR A 76 7.38 -5.01 -5.69
C TYR A 76 7.96 -3.97 -6.65
N LEU A 77 7.24 -2.87 -6.89
CA LEU A 77 7.71 -1.77 -7.75
C LEU A 77 9.00 -1.13 -7.24
N SER A 78 9.12 -0.93 -5.91
CA SER A 78 10.35 -0.42 -5.29
C SER A 78 11.57 -1.33 -5.56
N PHE A 79 11.39 -2.65 -5.54
CA PHE A 79 12.46 -3.59 -5.91
C PHE A 79 12.76 -3.59 -7.41
N TYR A 80 11.74 -3.48 -8.26
CA TYR A 80 11.90 -3.46 -9.72
C TYR A 80 12.69 -2.24 -10.21
N PHE A 81 12.30 -1.03 -9.80
CA PHE A 81 12.95 0.20 -10.29
C PHE A 81 14.36 0.39 -9.76
N LYS A 82 14.68 -0.05 -8.54
CA LYS A 82 16.06 -0.05 -8.02
C LYS A 82 17.02 -0.84 -8.92
N ARG A 83 16.54 -1.92 -9.54
CA ARG A 83 17.32 -2.76 -10.45
C ARG A 83 17.67 -2.02 -11.76
N LYS A 84 16.84 -1.06 -12.16
CA LYS A 84 17.01 -0.25 -13.38
C LYS A 84 18.00 0.90 -13.16
N THR A 85 17.92 1.60 -12.02
CA THR A 85 18.84 2.71 -11.69
C THR A 85 20.28 2.25 -11.44
N GLY A 86 20.48 1.00 -11.01
CA GLY A 86 21.81 0.41 -10.90
C GLY A 86 22.46 0.06 -12.25
N GLN A 87 21.66 -0.09 -13.32
CA GLN A 87 22.13 -0.52 -14.64
C GLN A 87 22.54 0.64 -15.55
N ASP A 88 22.05 1.85 -15.29
CA ASP A 88 22.43 3.08 -16.01
C ASP A 88 23.67 3.77 -15.42
N ARG A 89 24.16 3.37 -14.23
CA ARG A 89 25.41 3.90 -13.65
C ARG A 89 26.67 3.20 -14.16
N ASP A 90 26.53 2.04 -14.81
CA ASP A 90 27.63 1.21 -15.32
C ASP A 90 27.77 1.28 -16.86
N ARG A 91 27.10 2.23 -17.53
CA ARG A 91 27.24 2.55 -18.96
C ARG A 91 27.75 3.98 -19.13
#